data_AF-A0A3M2DIP0-F1
#
_entry.id   AF-A0A3M2DIP0-F1
#
_cell.length_a   1.000
_cell.length_b   1.000
_cell.length_c   1.000
_cell.angle_alpha   90.00
_cell.angle_beta   90.00
_cell.angle_gamma   90.00
#
_symmetry.space_group_name_H-M   'P 1'
#
loop_
_entity.id
_entity.type
_entity.pdbx_description
1 polymer ?
#
loop_
_entity_poly.entity_id
_entity_poly.type
_entity_poly.pdbx_seq_one_letter_code
_entity_poly.pdbx_strand_id
1 'polypeptide(L)' 'MSAKPEHYDVIVRPVITEKATLASENGAVVFEVAIDASKPQIKDAVESLF' A
#
# COMPACT_ATOMS: atom_id res chain seq x y z
N MET A 1 11.38 12.82 -3.76
CA MET A 1 11.19 11.36 -3.79
C MET A 1 10.82 11.00 -5.22
N SER A 2 11.58 10.12 -5.86
CA SER A 2 11.26 9.61 -7.21
C SER A 2 10.87 8.15 -7.05
N ALA A 3 9.72 7.77 -7.59
CA ALA A 3 9.22 6.40 -7.56
C ALA A 3 10.22 5.47 -8.25
N LYS A 4 10.88 4.61 -7.48
CA LYS A 4 11.68 3.50 -8.02
C LYS A 4 10.76 2.40 -8.53
N PRO A 5 11.18 1.65 -9.58
CA PRO A 5 10.45 0.48 -10.06
C PRO A 5 10.08 -0.50 -8.94
N GLU A 6 11.01 -0.70 -8.01
CA GLU A 6 10.88 -1.58 -6.83
C GLU A 6 9.64 -1.26 -5.96
N HIS A 7 9.17 0.00 -5.93
CA HIS A 7 8.00 0.36 -5.12
C HIS A 7 6.69 -0.17 -5.71
N TYR A 8 6.63 -0.33 -7.04
CA TYR A 8 5.47 -0.93 -7.70
C TYR A 8 5.38 -2.43 -7.46
N ASP A 9 6.50 -3.10 -7.19
CA ASP A 9 6.52 -4.52 -6.84
C ASP A 9 6.02 -4.78 -5.42
N VAL A 10 6.13 -3.79 -4.52
CA VAL A 10 5.70 -3.91 -3.12
C VAL A 10 4.18 -3.81 -2.96
N ILE A 11 3.51 -2.90 -3.68
CA ILE A 11 2.05 -2.69 -3.60
C ILE A 11 1.38 -3.36 -4.79
N VAL A 12 0.75 -4.51 -4.57
CA VAL A 12 0.21 -5.36 -5.64
C VAL A 12 -1.14 -4.84 -6.13
N ARG A 13 -2.08 -4.59 -5.22
CA ARG A 13 -3.42 -4.06 -5.53
C ARG A 13 -4.14 -3.50 -4.30
N PRO A 14 -5.11 -2.59 -4.46
CA PRO A 14 -5.99 -2.21 -3.36
C PRO A 14 -6.95 -3.35 -3.01
N VAL A 15 -7.28 -3.50 -1.73
CA VAL A 15 -8.28 -4.46 -1.25
C VAL A 15 -9.62 -3.75 -1.14
N ILE A 16 -10.58 -4.16 -1.96
CA ILE A 16 -11.93 -3.60 -1.96
C ILE A 16 -12.90 -4.60 -1.33
N THR A 17 -13.31 -4.31 -0.10
CA THR A 17 -14.31 -5.05 0.68
C THR A 17 -15.04 -4.07 1.57
N GLU A 18 -16.19 -4.46 2.12
CA GLU A 18 -16.97 -3.64 3.07
C GLU A 18 -16.10 -3.20 4.25
N LYS A 19 -15.25 -4.10 4.75
CA LYS A 19 -14.32 -3.78 5.84
C LYS A 19 -13.28 -2.74 5.42
N ALA A 20 -12.73 -2.83 4.21
CA ALA A 20 -11.77 -1.84 3.71
C ALA A 20 -12.45 -0.48 3.49
N THR A 21 -13.67 -0.46 2.98
CA THR A 21 -14.48 0.76 2.83
C THR A 21 -14.74 1.44 4.17
N LEU A 22 -15.14 0.68 5.21
CA LEU A 22 -15.31 1.20 6.58
C LEU A 22 -14.00 1.76 7.16
N ALA A 23 -12.85 1.15 6.85
CA ALA A 23 -11.56 1.70 7.25
C ALA A 23 -11.26 3.03 6.52
N SER A 24 -11.66 3.17 5.25
CA SER A 24 -11.48 4.39 4.47
C SER A 24 -12.28 5.58 4.99
N GLU A 25 -13.44 5.35 5.63
CA GLU A 25 -14.16 6.41 6.36
C GLU A 25 -13.33 7.03 7.50
N ASN A 26 -12.35 6.29 8.02
CA ASN A 26 -11.41 6.74 9.04
C ASN A 26 -10.06 7.19 8.45
N GLY A 27 -9.98 7.40 7.13
CA GLY A 27 -8.75 7.80 6.45
C GLY A 27 -7.72 6.67 6.29
N ALA A 28 -8.12 5.40 6.48
CA ALA A 28 -7.23 4.25 6.30
C ALA A 28 -7.50 3.52 4.98
N VAL A 29 -6.43 3.22 4.23
CA VAL A 29 -6.50 2.49 2.95
C VAL A 29 -5.84 1.12 3.12
N VAL A 30 -6.43 0.10 2.50
CA VAL A 30 -5.97 -1.30 2.62
C VAL A 30 -5.44 -1.78 1.28
N PHE A 31 -4.22 -2.32 1.29
CA PHE A 31 -3.55 -2.88 0.12
C PHE A 31 -3.12 -4.32 0.36
N GLU A 32 -3.12 -5.11 -0.72
CA GLU A 32 -2.39 -6.35 -0.80
C GLU A 32 -0.95 -6.05 -1.18
N VAL A 33 -0.01 -6.58 -0.41
CA VAL A 33 1.43 -6.33 -0.55
C VAL A 33 2.17 -7.63 -0.82
N ALA A 34 3.38 -7.53 -1.37
CA ALA A 34 4.25 -8.68 -1.57
C ALA A 34 4.52 -9.41 -0.24
N ILE A 35 4.57 -10.75 -0.26
CA ILE A 35 4.65 -11.59 0.94
C ILE A 35 5.95 -11.40 1.73
N ASP A 36 7.02 -10.99 1.04
CA ASP A 36 8.34 -10.72 1.57
C ASP A 36 8.55 -9.24 1.96
N ALA A 37 7.55 -8.37 1.73
CA ALA A 37 7.65 -6.95 2.04
C ALA A 37 7.61 -6.69 3.55
N SER A 38 8.56 -5.89 4.03
CA SER A 38 8.61 -5.42 5.42
C SER A 38 7.85 -4.11 5.62
N LYS A 39 7.43 -3.83 6.87
CA LYS A 39 6.71 -2.59 7.22
C LYS A 39 7.42 -1.29 6.79
N PRO A 40 8.75 -1.14 6.95
CA PRO A 40 9.46 0.03 6.43
C PRO A 40 9.37 0.16 4.91
N GLN A 41 9.54 -0.94 4.16
CA GLN A 41 9.44 -0.93 2.70
C GLN A 41 8.05 -0.52 2.21
N ILE A 42 7.00 -1.00 2.86
CA ILE A 42 5.61 -0.63 2.52
C ILE A 42 5.40 0.86 2.75
N LYS A 43 5.90 1.41 3.86
CA LYS A 43 5.81 2.85 4.16
C LYS A 43 6.49 3.67 3.07
N ASP A 44 7.75 3.35 2.74
CA ASP A 44 8.54 4.07 1.74
C ASP A 44 7.88 4.01 0.36
N ALA A 45 7.31 2.85 0.00
CA ALA A 45 6.58 2.67 -1.26
C ALA A 45 5.30 3.53 -1.32
N VAL A 46 4.50 3.55 -0.26
CA VAL A 46 3.29 4.38 -0.19
C VAL A 46 3.64 5.87 -0.30
N GLU A 47 4.61 6.35 0.50
CA GLU A 47 5.02 7.77 0.51
C GLU A 47 5.70 8.22 -0.80
N SER A 48 6.21 7.29 -1.60
CA SER A 48 6.86 7.61 -2.88
C SER A 48 5.90 7.56 -4.08
N LEU A 49 4.83 6.76 -3.99
CA LEU A 49 3.87 6.52 -5.09
C LEU A 49 2.62 7.41 -5.01
N PHE A 50 2.23 7.85 -3.81
CA PHE A 50 1.01 8.62 -3.54
C PHE A 50 1.32 9.87 -2.71
#